data_AF-A0A6J4TSQ7-F1
#
_entry.id   AF-A0A6J4TSQ7-F1
#
_cell.length_a   1.000
_cell.length_b   1.000
_cell.length_c   1.000
_cell.angle_alpha   90.00
_cell.angle_beta   90.00
_cell.angle_gamma   90.00
#
_symmetry.space_group_name_H-M   'P 1'
#
loop_
_entity.id
_entity.type
_entity.pdbx_description
1 polymer ?
#
loop_
_entity_poly.entity_id
_entity_poly.type
_entity_poly.pdbx_seq_one_letter_code
_entity_poly.pdbx_strand_id
1 'polypeptide(L)' 'MVLTHSGLRGPEDAVDFGGGWHSHLAVLERRLRDEAVPNFWALHGEAEALVKKTLGTGTL' A
#
# COMPACT_ATOMS: atom_id res chain seq x y z
N MET A 1 15.99 -0.29 -2.02
CA MET A 1 15.62 -1.32 -1.03
C MET A 1 14.56 -2.21 -1.67
N VAL A 2 14.68 -3.53 -1.57
CA VAL A 2 13.67 -4.48 -2.04
C VAL A 2 13.11 -5.19 -0.82
N LEU A 3 11.78 -5.24 -0.71
CA LEU A 3 11.12 -6.00 0.34
C LEU A 3 10.10 -6.95 -0.28
N THR A 4 10.12 -8.19 0.18
CA THR A 4 9.26 -9.26 -0.31
C THR A 4 8.39 -9.74 0.83
N HIS A 5 7.08 -9.59 0.67
CA HIS A 5 6.09 -10.21 1.55
C HIS A 5 5.72 -11.59 0.98
N SER A 6 5.98 -12.65 1.74
CA SER A 6 5.73 -14.04 1.31
C SER A 6 4.56 -14.67 2.07
N GLY A 7 3.89 -15.64 1.46
CA GLY A 7 2.82 -16.42 2.12
C GLY A 7 1.40 -15.87 1.96
N LEU A 8 1.16 -15.01 0.97
CA LEU A 8 -0.18 -14.55 0.60
C LEU A 8 -1.01 -15.73 0.07
N ARG A 9 -2.23 -15.92 0.56
CA ARG A 9 -3.10 -17.06 0.23
C ARG A 9 -3.99 -16.81 -1.00
N GLY A 10 -4.11 -15.56 -1.42
CA GLY A 10 -4.91 -15.17 -2.58
C GLY A 10 -4.87 -13.67 -2.86
N PRO A 11 -5.56 -13.21 -3.94
CA PRO A 11 -5.67 -11.80 -4.31
C PRO A 11 -6.25 -10.91 -3.21
N GLU A 12 -7.18 -11.44 -2.40
CA GLU A 12 -7.77 -10.77 -1.25
C GLU A 12 -6.73 -10.42 -0.18
N ASP A 13 -5.85 -11.38 0.18
CA ASP A 13 -4.73 -11.12 1.07
C ASP A 13 -3.80 -10.06 0.46
N ALA A 14 -3.53 -10.15 -0.85
CA ALA A 14 -2.67 -9.17 -1.53
C ALA A 14 -3.26 -7.74 -1.51
N VAL A 15 -4.59 -7.59 -1.52
CA VAL A 15 -5.26 -6.28 -1.37
C VAL A 15 -5.16 -5.76 0.05
N ASP A 16 -5.50 -6.59 1.04
CA ASP A 16 -5.49 -6.22 2.47
C ASP A 16 -4.07 -5.84 2.94
N PHE A 17 -3.08 -6.67 2.62
CA PHE A 17 -1.68 -6.35 2.88
C PHE A 17 -1.19 -5.21 1.99
N GLY A 18 -1.55 -5.19 0.70
CA GLY A 18 -1.03 -4.21 -0.25
C GLY A 18 -1.36 -2.76 0.14
N GLY A 19 -2.58 -2.51 0.63
CA GLY A 19 -3.01 -1.19 1.10
C GLY A 19 -2.22 -0.73 2.32
N GLY A 20 -2.19 -1.55 3.38
CA GLY A 20 -1.43 -1.24 4.60
C GLY A 20 0.07 -1.10 4.35
N TRP A 21 0.63 -1.99 3.53
CA TRP A 21 2.05 -2.05 3.23
C TRP A 21 2.55 -0.81 2.46
N HIS A 22 1.87 -0.45 1.38
CA HIS A 22 2.25 0.74 0.58
C HIS A 22 2.18 2.03 1.39
N SER A 23 1.18 2.14 2.26
CA SER A 23 1.01 3.31 3.15
C SER A 23 2.22 3.51 4.05
N HIS A 24 2.68 2.44 4.71
CA HIS A 24 3.83 2.50 5.61
C HIS A 24 5.13 2.78 4.85
N LEU A 25 5.29 2.27 3.63
CA LEU A 25 6.45 2.59 2.80
C LEU A 25 6.45 4.06 2.36
N ALA A 26 5.29 4.64 2.02
CA ALA A 26 5.18 6.06 1.68
C ALA A 26 5.49 6.96 2.90
N VAL A 27 5.07 6.55 4.10
CA VAL A 27 5.47 7.21 5.36
C VAL A 27 6.97 7.13 5.58
N LEU A 28 7.55 5.94 5.42
CA LEU A 28 8.99 5.73 5.59
C LEU A 28 9.80 6.60 4.62
N GLU A 29 9.40 6.66 3.35
CA GLU A 29 10.06 7.50 2.35
C GLU A 29 10.03 8.98 2.75
N ARG A 30 8.87 9.51 3.15
CA ARG A 30 8.73 10.90 3.62
C ARG A 30 9.61 11.18 4.84
N ARG A 31 9.61 10.28 5.83
CA ARG A 31 10.45 10.41 7.03
C ARG A 31 11.94 10.40 6.70
N LEU A 32 12.38 9.56 5.77
CA LEU A 32 13.77 9.53 5.30
C LEU A 32 14.18 10.83 4.58
N ARG A 33 13.22 11.58 4.06
CA ARG A 33 13.41 12.89 3.41
C ARG A 33 13.17 14.07 4.36
N ASP A 34 12.93 13.82 5.64
CA ASP A 34 12.51 14.83 6.64
C ASP A 34 11.21 15.56 6.27
N GLU A 35 10.34 14.91 5.48
CA GLU A 35 9.05 15.43 5.08
C GLU A 35 7.94 15.00 6.07
N ALA A 36 6.97 15.90 6.28
CA ALA A 36 5.80 15.60 7.10
C ALA A 36 4.85 14.59 6.41
N VAL A 37 4.17 13.80 7.24
CA VAL A 37 3.05 12.95 6.83
C VAL A 37 1.76 13.60 7.32
N PRO A 38 1.07 14.39 6.49
CA PRO A 38 -0.06 15.19 6.95
C PRO A 38 -1.31 14.36 7.25
N ASN A 39 -1.53 13.24 6.56
CA ASN A 39 -2.65 12.34 6.82
C ASN A 39 -2.34 10.91 6.36
N PHE A 40 -2.17 9.99 7.32
CA PHE A 40 -1.91 8.58 7.03
C PHE A 40 -3.07 7.89 6.29
N TRP A 41 -4.32 8.17 6.69
CA TRP A 41 -5.49 7.51 6.11
C TRP A 41 -5.75 7.92 4.66
N ALA A 42 -5.38 9.14 4.28
CA ALA A 42 -5.40 9.56 2.88
C ALA A 42 -4.42 8.75 2.03
N LEU A 43 -3.17 8.61 2.50
CA LEU A 43 -2.16 7.75 1.85
C LEU A 43 -2.62 6.29 1.78
N HIS A 44 -3.34 5.83 2.79
CA HIS A 44 -3.88 4.48 2.83
C HIS A 44 -4.98 4.22 1.81
N GLY A 45 -5.93 5.15 1.67
CA GLY A 45 -6.95 5.06 0.62
C GLY A 45 -6.36 5.07 -0.79
N GLU A 46 -5.35 5.91 -1.04
CA GLU A 46 -4.62 5.95 -2.32
C GLU A 46 -3.90 4.62 -2.61
N ALA A 47 -3.22 4.06 -1.60
CA ALA A 47 -2.53 2.78 -1.69
C ALA A 47 -3.49 1.62 -2.00
N GLU A 48 -4.63 1.54 -1.31
CA GLU A 48 -5.65 0.53 -1.61
C GLU A 48 -6.19 0.65 -3.04
N ALA A 49 -6.49 1.87 -3.50
CA ALA A 49 -7.02 2.09 -4.84
C ALA A 49 -6.02 1.64 -5.92
N LEU A 50 -4.73 1.93 -5.71
CA LEU A 50 -3.66 1.49 -6.60
C LEU A 50 -3.54 -0.03 -6.65
N VAL A 51 -3.60 -0.69 -5.49
CA VAL A 51 -3.50 -2.15 -5.39
C VAL A 51 -4.71 -2.83 -6.04
N LYS A 52 -5.93 -2.35 -5.78
CA LYS A 52 -7.16 -2.84 -6.42
C LYS A 52 -7.09 -2.72 -7.95
N LYS A 53 -6.60 -1.58 -8.47
CA LYS A 53 -6.39 -1.38 -9.91
C LYS A 53 -5.38 -2.35 -10.49
N THR A 54 -4.29 -2.60 -9.79
CA THR A 54 -3.17 -3.44 -10.28
C THR A 54 -3.51 -4.94 -10.27
N LEU A 55 -4.31 -5.38 -9.29
CA LEU A 55 -4.72 -6.78 -9.13
C LEU A 55 -5.97 -7.16 -9.93
N GLY A 56 -6.60 -6.20 -10.65
CA GLY A 56 -7.77 -6.48 -11.48
C GLY A 56 -9.06 -6.79 -10.69
N THR A 57 -9.07 -6.54 -9.37
CA THR A 57 -10.24 -6.71 -8.48
C THR A 57 -11.22 -5.54 -8.54
N GLY A 58 -11.20 -4.77 -9.63
CA GLY A 58 -12.22 -3.77 -9.95
C GLY A 58 -13.26 -4.38 -10.89
N THR A 59 -14.47 -4.56 -10.39
CA THR A 59 -15.67 -4.95 -11.15
C THR A 59 -15.80 -4.09 -12.42
N LEU A 60 -16.10 -4.75 -13.56
CA LEU A 60 -16.62 -4.10 -14.77
C LEU A 60 -17.95 -3.39 -14.49
#